data_AF-A0AB35UXE3-F1
#
_entry.id   AF-A0AB35UXE3-F1
#
_cell.length_a   1.000
_cell.length_b   1.000
_cell.length_c   1.000
_cell.angle_alpha   90.00
_cell.angle_beta   90.00
_cell.angle_gamma   90.00
#
_symmetry.space_group_name_H-M   'P 1'
#
loop_
_entity.id
_entity.type
_entity.pdbx_description
1 polymer ?
#
loop_
_entity_poly.entity_id
_entity_poly.type
_entity_poly.pdbx_seq_one_letter_code
_entity_poly.pdbx_strand_id
1 'polypeptide(L)'
;MYIPKAFEETRTEVLTELIQKHALGCLILHTNGELDANHLPFEYDEKSHSLYAHIAKENPLYTQLKQSQNVLVVFSIDHAYVSPNWYVGKFEHHKAVPTWNYVVIHAKGMAELIEDEKVLRGILARLTRQHESNQPKPWEMSDAPKDYIQNELSKI
;
A
#
# COMPACT_ATOMS: atom_id res chain seq x y z
N MET A 1 -6.35 2.42 15.85
CA MET A 1 -7.66 1.84 15.50
C MET A 1 -8.07 0.93 16.64
N TYR A 2 -9.33 1.02 17.10
CA TYR A 2 -9.88 0.00 18.01
C TYR A 2 -10.29 -1.21 17.16
N ILE A 3 -9.79 -2.39 17.47
CA ILE A 3 -10.06 -3.62 16.73
C ILE A 3 -10.64 -4.61 17.74
N PRO A 4 -11.94 -4.95 17.68
CA PRO A 4 -12.48 -6.02 18.49
C PRO A 4 -11.74 -7.32 18.16
N LYS A 5 -11.40 -8.11 19.19
CA LYS A 5 -10.59 -9.33 19.03
C LYS A 5 -11.13 -10.33 17.99
N ALA A 6 -12.45 -10.38 17.80
CA ALA A 6 -13.08 -11.24 16.79
C ALA A 6 -12.81 -10.82 15.33
N PHE A 7 -12.33 -9.59 15.11
CA PHE A 7 -12.01 -9.02 13.79
C PHE A 7 -10.53 -8.72 13.62
N GLU A 8 -9.70 -9.11 14.59
CA GLU A 8 -8.26 -8.94 14.53
C GLU A 8 -7.63 -10.09 13.73
N GLU A 9 -6.92 -9.76 12.66
CA GLU A 9 -6.05 -10.69 11.95
C GLU A 9 -4.60 -10.45 12.35
N THR A 10 -3.90 -11.51 12.77
CA THR A 10 -2.53 -11.42 13.28
C THR A 10 -1.55 -12.33 12.53
N ARG A 11 -2.05 -13.19 11.65
CA ARG A 11 -1.23 -14.10 10.84
C ARG A 11 -0.49 -13.32 9.78
N THR A 12 0.84 -13.29 9.88
CA THR A 12 1.70 -12.54 8.98
C THR A 12 1.48 -12.96 7.53
N GLU A 13 1.37 -14.25 7.26
CA GLU A 13 1.16 -14.79 5.91
C GLU A 13 -0.12 -14.28 5.25
N VAL A 14 -1.20 -14.09 6.02
CA VAL A 14 -2.46 -13.53 5.50
C VAL A 14 -2.30 -12.04 5.21
N LEU A 15 -1.64 -11.31 6.12
CA LEU A 15 -1.41 -9.88 5.95
C LEU A 15 -0.52 -9.58 4.74
N THR A 16 0.55 -10.36 4.54
CA THR A 16 1.49 -10.15 3.43
C THR A 16 0.87 -10.53 2.09
N GLU A 17 0.09 -11.62 2.02
CA GLU A 17 -0.66 -12.00 0.82
C GLU A 17 -1.64 -10.88 0.42
N LEU A 18 -2.36 -10.31 1.38
CA LEU A 18 -3.29 -9.20 1.15
C LEU A 18 -2.56 -7.93 0.68
N ILE A 19 -1.43 -7.57 1.27
CA ILE A 19 -0.61 -6.43 0.81
C ILE A 19 -0.15 -6.65 -0.63
N GLN A 20 0.33 -7.86 -0.98
CA GLN A 20 0.80 -8.16 -2.32
C GLN A 20 -0.32 -8.10 -3.38
N LYS A 21 -1.52 -8.59 -3.04
CA LYS A 21 -2.70 -8.53 -3.92
C LYS A 21 -3.27 -7.12 -4.06
N HIS A 22 -3.14 -6.30 -3.02
CA HIS A 22 -3.68 -4.94 -2.94
C HIS A 22 -2.57 -3.93 -2.71
N ALA A 23 -1.54 -3.96 -3.57
CA ALA A 23 -0.30 -3.23 -3.37
C ALA A 23 -0.43 -1.69 -3.43
N LEU A 24 -1.55 -1.14 -3.90
CA LEU A 24 -1.79 0.30 -3.84
C LEU A 24 -2.19 0.71 -2.41
N GLY A 25 -1.22 1.24 -1.66
CA GLY A 25 -1.42 1.74 -0.30
C GLY A 25 -1.49 3.27 -0.24
N CYS A 26 -2.07 3.79 0.83
CA CYS A 26 -2.06 5.22 1.16
C CYS A 26 -1.07 5.49 2.29
N LEU A 27 0.06 6.11 1.97
CA LEU A 27 1.05 6.58 2.93
C LEU A 27 0.61 7.92 3.49
N ILE A 28 0.46 7.98 4.81
CA ILE A 28 0.06 9.15 5.56
C ILE A 28 1.22 9.56 6.46
N LEU A 29 1.56 10.84 6.41
CA LEU A 29 2.56 11.45 7.28
C LEU A 29 2.07 12.80 7.79
N HIS A 30 2.65 13.25 8.89
CA HIS A 30 2.38 14.55 9.47
C HIS A 30 3.68 15.38 9.47
N THR A 31 3.70 16.45 8.68
CA THR A 31 4.89 17.31 8.53
C THR A 31 4.48 18.76 8.72
N ASN A 32 5.22 19.51 9.53
CA ASN A 32 4.99 20.94 9.78
C ASN A 32 3.56 21.33 10.23
N GLY A 33 2.87 20.44 10.94
CA GLY A 33 1.50 20.69 11.42
C GLY A 33 0.40 20.30 10.44
N GLU A 34 0.77 19.80 9.25
CA GLU A 34 -0.15 19.39 8.20
C GLU A 34 -0.08 17.88 7.98
N LEU A 35 -1.23 17.28 7.67
CA LEU A 35 -1.32 15.89 7.22
C LEU A 35 -1.23 15.84 5.70
N ASP A 36 -0.41 14.92 5.20
CA ASP A 36 -0.31 14.63 3.78
C ASP A 36 -0.55 13.13 3.53
N ALA A 37 -1.12 12.81 2.37
CA ALA A 37 -1.54 11.48 2.00
C ALA A 37 -1.16 11.18 0.54
N ASN A 38 -0.33 10.15 0.34
CA ASN A 38 0.21 9.77 -0.95
C ASN A 38 -0.19 8.32 -1.27
N HIS A 39 -0.86 8.10 -2.40
CA HIS A 39 -1.23 6.76 -2.86
C HIS A 39 -0.11 6.20 -3.74
N LEU A 40 0.51 5.11 -3.30
CA LEU A 40 1.71 4.54 -3.94
C LEU A 40 1.56 3.02 -4.05
N PRO A 41 2.08 2.41 -5.14
CA PRO A 41 2.28 0.96 -5.18
C PRO A 41 3.43 0.58 -4.25
N PHE A 42 3.18 -0.39 -3.38
CA PHE A 42 4.15 -0.93 -2.43
C PHE A 42 4.50 -2.38 -2.74
N GLU A 43 5.79 -2.66 -2.64
CA GLU A 43 6.33 -4.01 -2.54
C GLU A 43 6.56 -4.34 -1.07
N TYR A 44 6.15 -5.52 -0.63
CA TYR A 44 6.53 -6.04 0.68
C TYR A 44 7.71 -6.99 0.56
N ASP A 45 8.83 -6.68 1.21
CA ASP A 45 9.96 -7.61 1.35
C ASP A 45 9.84 -8.41 2.65
N GLU A 46 9.72 -9.73 2.50
CA GLU A 46 9.61 -10.65 3.64
C GLU A 46 10.91 -10.76 4.43
N LYS A 47 12.07 -10.50 3.81
CA LYS A 47 13.37 -10.65 4.49
C LYS A 47 13.63 -9.50 5.45
N SER A 48 13.38 -8.26 5.03
CA SER A 48 13.56 -7.08 5.87
C SER A 48 12.29 -6.68 6.63
N HIS A 49 11.14 -7.31 6.34
CA HIS A 49 9.82 -6.89 6.80
C HIS A 49 9.54 -5.41 6.50
N SER A 50 9.94 -4.94 5.32
CA SER A 50 9.82 -3.54 4.91
C SER A 50 8.89 -3.38 3.71
N LEU A 51 8.27 -2.20 3.63
CA LEU A 51 7.51 -1.77 2.47
C LEU A 51 8.38 -0.85 1.62
N TYR A 52 8.52 -1.16 0.33
CA TYR A 52 9.24 -0.36 -0.64
C TYR A 52 8.25 0.27 -1.62
N ALA A 53 8.41 1.57 -1.87
CA ALA A 53 7.73 2.30 -2.93
C ALA A 53 8.73 3.21 -3.62
N HIS A 54 8.33 3.80 -4.74
CA HIS A 54 9.11 4.85 -5.41
C HIS A 54 8.22 6.07 -5.61
N ILE A 55 8.86 7.23 -5.67
CA ILE A 55 8.22 8.52 -5.93
C ILE A 55 9.07 9.31 -6.89
N ALA A 56 8.48 10.22 -7.65
CA ALA A 56 9.26 11.21 -8.36
C ALA A 56 9.94 12.17 -7.36
N LYS A 57 11.14 12.66 -7.68
CA LYS A 57 11.82 13.72 -6.92
C LYS A 57 11.03 15.03 -6.89
N GLU A 58 10.15 15.24 -7.87
CA GLU A 58 9.22 16.37 -7.91
C GLU A 58 8.05 16.22 -6.93
N ASN A 59 7.76 15.00 -6.44
CA ASN A 59 6.74 14.80 -5.43
C ASN A 59 7.18 15.50 -4.13
N PRO A 60 6.36 16.40 -3.55
CA PRO A 60 6.67 17.04 -2.26
C PRO A 60 7.07 16.07 -1.16
N LEU A 61 6.56 14.83 -1.19
CA LEU A 61 6.93 13.74 -0.28
C LEU A 61 8.45 13.49 -0.25
N TYR A 62 9.14 13.66 -1.37
CA TYR A 62 10.61 13.55 -1.44
C TYR A 62 11.29 14.54 -0.50
N THR A 63 10.81 15.78 -0.44
CA THR A 63 11.37 16.79 0.47
C THR A 63 10.95 16.53 1.92
N GLN A 64 9.70 16.10 2.14
CA GLN A 64 9.19 15.78 3.48
C GLN A 64 9.93 14.61 4.13
N LEU A 65 10.39 13.64 3.34
CA LEU A 65 11.12 12.44 3.80
C LEU A 65 12.65 12.60 3.84
N LYS A 66 13.20 13.80 3.58
CA LYS A 66 14.65 14.05 3.74
C LYS A 66 15.15 13.77 5.15
N GLN A 67 14.27 13.82 6.13
CA GLN A 67 14.50 13.31 7.48
C GLN A 67 13.57 12.13 7.70
N SER A 68 14.06 11.08 8.36
CA SER A 68 13.25 9.90 8.68
C SER A 68 11.98 10.31 9.43
N GLN A 69 10.82 9.91 8.93
CA GLN A 69 9.50 10.29 9.47
C GLN A 69 8.72 9.07 9.93
N ASN A 70 7.95 9.22 11.01
CA ASN A 70 6.91 8.25 11.34
C ASN A 70 5.78 8.34 10.31
N VAL A 71 5.42 7.21 9.73
CA VAL A 71 4.35 7.12 8.73
C VAL A 71 3.34 6.03 9.09
N LEU A 72 2.15 6.16 8.54
CA LEU A 72 1.12 5.13 8.50
C LEU A 72 0.82 4.80 7.04
N VAL A 73 0.96 3.54 6.65
CA VAL A 73 0.47 3.06 5.36
C VAL A 73 -0.83 2.30 5.57
N VAL A 74 -1.89 2.69 4.85
CA VAL A 74 -3.19 2.03 4.87
C VAL A 74 -3.42 1.31 3.55
N PHE A 75 -3.65 0.00 3.62
CA PHE A 75 -4.12 -0.80 2.49
C PHE A 75 -5.61 -1.06 2.66
N SER A 76 -6.42 -0.57 1.73
CA SER A 76 -7.87 -0.81 1.68
C SER A 76 -8.15 -2.00 0.76
N ILE A 77 -8.62 -3.10 1.34
CA ILE A 77 -8.69 -4.38 0.64
C ILE A 77 -10.08 -4.58 0.03
N ASP A 78 -11.10 -4.58 0.88
CA ASP A 78 -12.49 -4.79 0.47
C ASP A 78 -13.44 -4.16 1.49
N HIS A 79 -14.66 -3.85 1.05
CA HIS A 79 -15.72 -3.35 1.91
C HIS A 79 -17.10 -3.56 1.31
N ALA A 80 -18.09 -3.76 2.17
CA ALA A 80 -19.48 -3.85 1.77
C ALA A 80 -20.42 -3.28 2.83
N TYR A 81 -21.44 -2.56 2.38
CA TYR A 81 -22.57 -2.20 3.23
C TYR A 81 -23.34 -3.46 3.61
N VAL A 82 -23.73 -3.59 4.88
CA VAL A 82 -24.57 -4.67 5.39
C VAL A 82 -25.90 -4.09 5.83
N SER A 83 -26.93 -4.35 5.03
CA SER A 83 -28.29 -3.88 5.34
C SER A 83 -28.92 -4.72 6.44
N PRO A 84 -29.58 -4.10 7.43
CA PRO A 84 -30.32 -4.86 8.43
C PRO A 84 -31.51 -5.62 7.81
N ASN A 85 -31.97 -5.22 6.62
CA ASN A 85 -33.10 -5.84 5.93
C ASN A 85 -32.78 -7.24 5.39
N TRP A 86 -31.51 -7.65 5.37
CA TRP A 86 -31.10 -8.99 4.94
C TRP A 86 -31.28 -10.06 6.03
N TYR A 87 -31.45 -9.65 7.28
CA TYR A 87 -31.62 -10.58 8.40
C TYR A 87 -33.07 -11.05 8.51
N VAL A 88 -33.25 -12.36 8.61
CA VAL A 88 -34.54 -12.99 8.93
C VAL A 88 -35.05 -12.44 10.27
N GLY A 89 -36.35 -12.13 10.36
CA GLY A 89 -36.98 -11.58 11.56
C GLY A 89 -36.83 -10.07 11.73
N LYS A 90 -36.00 -9.38 10.92
CA LYS A 90 -35.81 -7.92 11.05
C LYS A 90 -37.13 -7.14 11.01
N PHE A 91 -38.05 -7.52 10.13
CA PHE A 91 -39.33 -6.84 9.99
C PHE A 91 -40.32 -7.14 11.13
N GLU A 92 -40.04 -8.12 11.98
CA GLU A 92 -40.87 -8.47 13.14
C GLU A 92 -40.36 -7.80 14.42
N HIS A 93 -39.07 -7.96 14.73
CA HIS A 93 -38.50 -7.48 15.99
C HIS A 93 -37.79 -6.13 15.85
N HIS A 94 -37.44 -5.69 14.64
CA HIS A 94 -36.67 -4.46 14.36
C HIS A 94 -35.29 -4.37 15.05
N LYS A 95 -34.80 -5.44 15.68
CA LYS A 95 -33.49 -5.53 16.38
C LYS A 95 -32.30 -5.89 15.46
N ALA A 96 -32.01 -5.03 14.47
CA ALA A 96 -30.71 -5.05 13.77
C ALA A 96 -30.40 -3.64 13.24
N VAL A 97 -29.12 -3.29 13.14
CA VAL A 97 -28.65 -1.98 12.68
C VAL A 97 -27.81 -2.11 11.42
N PRO A 98 -27.77 -1.08 10.56
CA PRO A 98 -26.86 -1.07 9.42
C PRO A 98 -25.41 -0.99 9.86
N THR A 99 -24.52 -1.56 9.06
CA THR A 99 -23.08 -1.45 9.27
C THR A 99 -22.32 -1.55 7.94
N TRP A 100 -21.01 -1.36 7.99
CA TRP A 100 -20.08 -1.70 6.92
C TRP A 100 -19.14 -2.81 7.41
N ASN A 101 -19.00 -3.86 6.62
CA ASN A 101 -17.89 -4.80 6.75
C ASN A 101 -16.74 -4.28 5.90
N TYR A 102 -15.51 -4.41 6.39
CA TYR A 102 -14.32 -3.99 5.66
C TYR A 102 -13.10 -4.79 6.09
N VAL A 103 -12.11 -4.83 5.21
CA VAL A 103 -10.77 -5.36 5.47
C VAL A 103 -9.78 -4.24 5.15
N VAL A 104 -8.99 -3.85 6.15
CA VAL A 104 -7.92 -2.85 6.02
C VAL A 104 -6.69 -3.31 6.77
N ILE A 105 -5.51 -2.96 6.25
CA ILE A 105 -4.22 -3.20 6.93
C ILE A 105 -3.58 -1.85 7.20
N HIS A 106 -3.16 -1.64 8.45
CA HIS A 106 -2.43 -0.45 8.87
C HIS A 106 -0.99 -0.85 9.21
N ALA A 107 -0.03 -0.50 8.35
CA ALA A 107 1.39 -0.66 8.62
C ALA A 107 1.97 0.65 9.17
N LYS A 108 2.62 0.60 10.33
CA LYS A 108 3.27 1.76 10.95
C LYS A 108 4.76 1.53 10.98
N GLY A 109 5.53 2.58 10.70
CA GLY A 109 6.98 2.49 10.75
C GLY A 109 7.66 3.81 10.46
N MET A 110 8.98 3.75 10.35
CA MET A 110 9.80 4.87 9.90
C MET A 110 9.99 4.77 8.38
N ALA A 111 9.74 5.87 7.68
CA ALA A 111 10.04 5.99 6.26
C ALA A 111 11.41 6.65 6.05
N GLU A 112 12.20 6.07 5.17
CA GLU A 112 13.54 6.54 4.81
C GLU A 112 13.68 6.59 3.27
N LEU A 113 14.39 7.59 2.78
CA LEU A 113 14.72 7.69 1.36
C LEU A 113 15.90 6.77 1.02
N ILE A 114 15.79 6.10 -0.12
CA ILE A 114 16.86 5.28 -0.70
C ILE A 114 17.17 5.87 -2.07
N GLU A 115 18.39 6.39 -2.23
CA GLU A 115 18.84 7.00 -3.50
C GLU A 115 19.85 6.12 -4.27
N ASP A 116 20.22 4.96 -3.70
CA ASP A 116 21.11 4.02 -4.39
C ASP A 116 20.41 3.44 -5.63
N GLU A 117 20.93 3.77 -6.82
CA GLU A 117 20.32 3.37 -8.10
C GLU A 117 20.17 1.86 -8.23
N LYS A 118 21.14 1.08 -7.71
CA LYS A 118 21.10 -0.38 -7.82
C LYS A 118 19.96 -0.96 -6.99
N VAL A 119 19.74 -0.41 -5.79
CA VAL A 119 18.60 -0.79 -4.94
C VAL A 119 17.29 -0.36 -5.59
N LEU A 120 17.19 0.88 -6.07
CA LEU A 120 15.98 1.42 -6.74
C LEU A 120 15.59 0.59 -7.97
N ARG A 121 16.55 0.26 -8.82
CA ARG A 121 16.33 -0.59 -10.00
C ARG A 121 15.82 -1.98 -9.60
N GLY A 122 16.32 -2.53 -8.49
CA GLY A 122 15.85 -3.81 -7.95
C GLY A 122 14.40 -3.75 -7.49
N ILE A 123 14.02 -2.69 -6.76
CA ILE A 123 12.63 -2.45 -6.30
C ILE A 123 11.70 -2.34 -7.50
N LEU A 124 12.04 -1.49 -8.48
CA LEU A 124 11.24 -1.31 -9.69
C LEU A 124 11.07 -2.61 -10.46
N ALA A 125 12.12 -3.40 -10.65
CA ALA A 125 12.03 -4.68 -11.35
C ALA A 125 11.07 -5.66 -10.66
N ARG A 126 11.01 -5.67 -9.33
CA ARG A 126 10.09 -6.54 -8.56
C ARG A 126 8.66 -6.02 -8.61
N LEU A 127 8.44 -4.72 -8.43
CA LEU A 127 7.13 -4.09 -8.61
C LEU A 127 6.57 -4.33 -10.01
N THR A 128 7.38 -4.07 -11.05
CA THR A 128 7.00 -4.34 -12.45
C THR A 128 6.59 -5.79 -12.62
N ARG A 129 7.41 -6.75 -12.18
CA ARG A 129 7.10 -8.18 -12.29
C ARG A 129 5.80 -8.55 -11.60
N GLN A 130 5.55 -8.02 -10.40
CA GLN A 130 4.33 -8.28 -9.65
C GLN A 130 3.10 -7.78 -10.40
N HIS A 131 3.13 -6.53 -10.88
CA HIS A 131 1.98 -5.89 -11.52
C HIS A 131 1.73 -6.37 -12.95
N GLU A 132 2.78 -6.75 -13.68
CA GLU A 132 2.68 -7.25 -15.05
C GLU A 132 2.40 -8.77 -15.13
N SER A 133 2.45 -9.48 -13.99
CA SER A 133 2.34 -10.96 -13.92
C SER A 133 1.09 -11.57 -14.57
N ASN A 134 -0.04 -10.83 -14.56
CA ASN A 134 -1.31 -11.28 -15.13
C ASN A 134 -1.57 -10.75 -16.54
N GLN A 135 -0.63 -10.00 -17.13
CA GLN A 135 -0.79 -9.48 -18.49
C GLN A 135 -0.53 -10.58 -19.53
N PRO A 136 -1.28 -10.62 -20.64
CA PRO A 136 -1.01 -11.57 -21.73
C PRO A 136 0.39 -11.42 -22.33
N LYS A 137 0.92 -10.20 -22.32
CA LYS A 137 2.29 -9.87 -22.71
C LYS A 137 2.87 -8.92 -21.65
N PRO A 138 3.49 -9.45 -20.59
CA PRO A 138 4.09 -8.65 -19.53
C PRO A 138 5.15 -7.68 -20.07
N TRP A 139 5.10 -6.42 -19.64
CA TRP A 139 6.17 -5.46 -19.90
C TRP A 139 7.36 -5.72 -18.98
N GLU A 140 8.57 -5.69 -19.55
CA GLU A 140 9.81 -5.76 -18.80
C GLU A 140 10.59 -4.46 -18.92
N MET A 141 11.37 -4.10 -17.90
CA MET A 141 12.23 -2.90 -17.95
C MET A 141 13.20 -2.91 -19.14
N SER A 142 13.60 -4.10 -19.62
CA SER A 142 14.45 -4.28 -20.80
C SER A 142 13.75 -4.03 -22.13
N ASP A 143 12.43 -3.92 -22.16
CA ASP A 143 11.67 -3.57 -23.36
C ASP A 143 11.83 -2.09 -23.74
N ALA A 144 12.19 -1.26 -22.76
CA ALA A 144 12.49 0.16 -22.99
C ALA A 144 13.97 0.39 -23.30
N PRO A 145 14.30 1.42 -24.11
CA PRO A 145 15.69 1.81 -24.37
C PRO A 145 16.46 2.09 -23.07
N LYS A 146 17.74 1.68 -23.03
CA LYS A 146 18.57 1.77 -21.82
C LYS A 146 18.75 3.22 -21.34
N ASP A 147 18.98 4.14 -22.28
CA ASP A 147 19.11 5.56 -22.03
C ASP A 147 17.81 6.17 -21.49
N TYR A 148 16.66 5.72 -22.00
CA TYR A 148 15.35 6.13 -21.52
C TYR A 148 15.11 5.68 -20.06
N ILE A 149 15.33 4.39 -19.76
CA ILE A 149 15.21 3.89 -18.37
C ILE A 149 16.18 4.58 -17.43
N GLN A 150 17.42 4.85 -17.87
CA GLN A 150 18.40 5.58 -17.06
C GLN A 150 17.91 7.00 -16.73
N ASN A 151 17.33 7.69 -17.72
CA ASN A 151 16.75 9.01 -17.53
C ASN A 151 15.56 8.99 -16.56
N GLU A 152 14.63 8.05 -16.69
CA GLU A 152 13.51 7.94 -15.75
C GLU A 152 13.97 7.60 -14.32
N LEU A 153 14.94 6.70 -14.16
CA LEU A 153 15.54 6.38 -12.86
C LEU A 153 16.17 7.60 -12.19
N SER A 154 16.74 8.53 -12.95
CA SER A 154 17.35 9.75 -12.39
C SER A 154 16.32 10.72 -11.79
N LYS A 155 15.05 10.59 -12.17
CA LYS A 155 13.94 11.47 -11.75
C LYS A 155 13.21 10.97 -10.51
N ILE A 156 13.49 9.76 -10.06
CA ILE A 156 12.89 9.14 -8.87
C ILE A 156 13.91 9.01 -7.74
#